data_AF-A0A7D5UYY5-F1
#
_entry.id   AF-A0A7D5UYY5-F1
#
_cell.length_a   1.000
_cell.length_b   1.000
_cell.length_c   1.000
_cell.angle_alpha   90.00
_cell.angle_beta   90.00
_cell.angle_gamma   90.00
#
_symmetry.space_group_name_H-M   'P 1'
#
loop_
_entity.id
_entity.type
_entity.pdbx_description
1 polymer ?
#
loop_
_entity_poly.entity_id
_entity_poly.type
_entity_poly.pdbx_seq_one_letter_code
_entity_poly.pdbx_strand_id
1 'polypeptide(L)'
;MVDVFMQVTPGGNSLYICNPDSLVEIFKRRSDPPRPLHLFEFLNVFGPNLSTVEGQQWKKQRKVRATCFNENNNQLVWLETIAQAADMVRYWASKPEIRSTTDDTRTLSLRALSRAGSG
;
A
#
# COMPACT_ATOMS: atom_id res chain seq x y z
N MET A 1 -26.28 -12.06 4.57
CA MET A 1 -25.12 -11.14 4.63
C MET A 1 -25.49 -9.96 3.75
N VAL A 2 -25.27 -8.72 4.18
CA VAL A 2 -25.66 -7.55 3.37
C VAL A 2 -24.61 -7.31 2.29
N ASP A 3 -25.02 -7.33 1.03
CA ASP A 3 -24.12 -7.24 -0.12
C ASP A 3 -23.78 -5.80 -0.52
N VAL A 4 -24.68 -4.85 -0.24
CA VAL A 4 -24.51 -3.41 -0.48
C VAL A 4 -25.28 -2.62 0.58
N PHE A 5 -24.67 -1.61 1.19
CA PHE A 5 -25.36 -0.68 2.10
C PHE A 5 -24.77 0.73 2.01
N MET A 6 -25.56 1.74 2.40
CA MET A 6 -25.13 3.13 2.44
C MET A 6 -25.08 3.63 3.88
N GLN A 7 -23.94 4.20 4.27
CA GLN A 7 -23.81 4.98 5.49
C GLN A 7 -24.12 6.44 5.18
N VAL A 8 -25.05 7.03 5.92
CA VAL A 8 -25.48 8.42 5.76
C VAL A 8 -24.96 9.20 6.97
N THR A 9 -24.21 10.27 6.71
CA THR A 9 -23.70 11.17 7.76
C THR A 9 -23.87 12.63 7.33
N PRO A 10 -23.91 13.60 8.26
CA PRO A 10 -23.93 15.03 7.90
C PRO A 10 -22.72 15.47 7.04
N GLY A 11 -21.58 14.77 7.15
CA GLY A 11 -20.37 15.03 6.38
C GLY A 11 -20.37 14.39 4.97
N GLY A 12 -21.39 13.58 4.65
CA GLY A 12 -21.50 12.89 3.37
C GLY A 12 -22.03 11.46 3.49
N ASN A 13 -22.33 10.87 2.34
CA ASN A 13 -22.83 9.51 2.23
C ASN A 13 -21.73 8.60 1.65
N SER A 14 -21.57 7.41 2.20
CA SER A 14 -20.61 6.41 1.74
C SER A 14 -21.34 5.12 1.36
N LEU A 15 -21.11 4.64 0.14
CA LEU A 15 -21.66 3.38 -0.37
C LEU A 15 -20.64 2.26 -0.15
N TYR A 16 -21.02 1.25 0.61
CA TYR A 16 -20.23 0.06 0.88
C TYR A 16 -20.75 -1.09 0.01
N ILE A 17 -19.83 -1.75 -0.71
CA ILE A 17 -20.14 -2.82 -1.67
C ILE A 17 -19.27 -4.02 -1.33
N CYS A 18 -19.92 -5.14 -1.03
CA CYS A 18 -19.27 -6.42 -0.68
C CYS A 18 -19.56 -7.51 -1.72
N ASN A 19 -20.37 -7.21 -2.75
CA ASN A 19 -20.65 -8.13 -3.85
C ASN A 19 -19.52 -8.11 -4.91
N PRO A 20 -18.90 -9.26 -5.25
CA PRO A 20 -17.76 -9.32 -6.17
C PRO A 20 -18.10 -8.92 -7.60
N ASP A 21 -19.28 -9.32 -8.11
CA ASP A 21 -19.70 -8.99 -9.49
C ASP A 21 -19.87 -7.48 -9.66
N SER A 22 -20.49 -6.84 -8.66
CA SER A 22 -20.67 -5.39 -8.60
C SER A 22 -19.32 -4.65 -8.52
N LEU A 23 -18.37 -5.15 -7.73
CA LEU A 23 -17.02 -4.57 -7.65
C LEU A 23 -16.31 -4.64 -9.00
N VAL A 24 -16.35 -5.78 -9.68
CA VAL A 24 -15.75 -5.95 -11.01
C VAL A 24 -16.39 -5.00 -12.03
N GLU A 25 -17.71 -4.85 -12.01
CA GLU A 25 -18.40 -3.91 -12.89
C GLU A 25 -17.95 -2.47 -12.66
N ILE A 26 -17.83 -2.06 -11.39
CA ILE A 26 -17.37 -0.72 -11.01
C ILE A 26 -15.92 -0.48 -11.45
N PHE A 27 -15.01 -1.42 -11.17
CA PHE A 27 -13.60 -1.27 -11.55
C PHE A 27 -13.36 -1.29 -13.07
N LYS A 28 -14.27 -1.88 -13.86
CA LYS A 28 -14.22 -1.82 -15.34
C LYS A 28 -14.52 -0.42 -15.86
N ARG A 29 -15.31 0.38 -15.14
CA ARG A 29 -15.65 1.76 -15.52
C ARG A 29 -14.47 2.69 -15.19
N ARG A 30 -13.54 2.81 -16.14
CA ARG A 30 -12.28 3.59 -15.98
C ARG A 30 -12.44 5.06 -15.59
N SER A 31 -13.62 5.64 -15.78
CA SER A 31 -13.89 7.07 -15.62
C SER A 31 -14.98 7.38 -14.58
N ASP A 32 -15.64 6.36 -14.03
CA ASP A 32 -16.82 6.53 -13.18
C ASP A 32 -16.99 5.34 -12.22
N PRO A 33 -16.92 5.51 -10.90
CA PRO A 33 -16.73 6.76 -10.15
C PRO A 33 -15.25 7.21 -10.08
N PRO A 34 -14.98 8.53 -10.01
CA PRO A 34 -13.63 9.04 -9.76
C PRO A 34 -13.13 8.59 -8.39
N ARG A 35 -11.80 8.43 -8.21
CA ARG A 35 -11.30 8.07 -6.88
C ARG A 35 -11.60 9.20 -5.90
N PRO A 36 -12.01 8.88 -4.67
CA PRO A 36 -12.28 9.86 -3.64
C PRO A 36 -10.98 10.43 -3.06
N LEU A 37 -10.31 11.34 -3.79
CA LEU A 37 -9.01 11.89 -3.40
C LEU A 37 -9.01 12.62 -2.05
N HIS A 38 -10.15 13.21 -1.67
CA HIS A 38 -10.34 13.86 -0.37
C HIS A 38 -10.03 12.92 0.80
N LEU A 39 -10.31 11.62 0.66
CA LEU A 39 -10.00 10.63 1.70
C LEU A 39 -8.50 10.44 1.88
N PHE A 40 -7.68 10.77 0.89
CA PHE A 40 -6.23 10.55 0.91
C PHE A 40 -5.43 11.82 1.17
N GLU A 41 -6.08 12.97 1.35
CA GLU A 41 -5.40 14.26 1.50
C GLU A 41 -4.43 14.28 2.69
N PHE A 42 -4.75 13.55 3.77
CA PHE A 42 -3.88 13.37 4.92
C PHE A 42 -2.51 12.74 4.59
N LEU A 43 -2.38 12.06 3.44
CA LEU A 43 -1.12 11.49 2.96
C LEU A 43 -0.20 12.53 2.32
N ASN A 44 -0.64 13.76 2.10
CA ASN A 44 0.16 14.84 1.50
C ASN A 44 1.19 15.47 2.47
N VAL A 45 1.72 14.69 3.41
CA VAL A 45 2.71 15.15 4.40
C VAL A 45 3.95 15.75 3.74
N PHE A 46 4.38 15.19 2.60
CA PHE A 46 5.50 15.68 1.78
C PHE A 46 5.04 16.30 0.45
N GLY A 47 3.77 16.72 0.38
CA GLY A 47 3.13 17.21 -0.83
C GLY A 47 2.44 16.12 -1.68
N PRO A 48 1.96 16.51 -2.88
CA PRO A 48 1.19 15.61 -3.76
C PRO A 48 1.98 14.35 -4.14
N ASN A 49 1.34 13.18 -4.00
CA ASN A 49 1.95 11.87 -4.20
C ASN A 49 1.04 10.95 -5.03
N LEU A 50 1.51 9.74 -5.36
CA LEU A 50 0.80 8.81 -6.24
C LEU A 50 -0.63 8.47 -5.78
N SER A 51 -0.89 8.51 -4.47
CA SER A 51 -2.21 8.21 -3.88
C SER A 51 -3.15 9.40 -3.85
N THR A 52 -2.64 10.62 -4.07
CA THR A 52 -3.39 11.87 -3.88
C THR A 52 -3.59 12.68 -5.15
N VAL A 53 -3.10 12.20 -6.31
CA VAL A 53 -3.24 12.87 -7.60
C VAL A 53 -3.90 11.99 -8.65
N GLU A 54 -4.52 12.61 -9.66
CA GLU A 54 -5.13 11.93 -10.81
C GLU A 54 -4.68 12.51 -12.17
N GLY A 55 -5.19 11.92 -13.26
CA GLY A 55 -4.96 12.40 -14.61
C GLY A 55 -3.49 12.48 -15.00
N GLN A 56 -3.09 13.62 -15.57
CA GLN A 56 -1.72 13.82 -16.07
C GLN A 56 -0.68 13.88 -14.94
N GLN A 57 -1.04 14.45 -13.78
CA GLN A 57 -0.13 14.51 -12.64
C GLN A 57 0.15 13.11 -12.08
N TRP A 58 -0.87 12.26 -12.03
CA TRP A 58 -0.69 10.84 -11.70
C TRP A 58 0.21 10.12 -12.70
N LYS A 59 0.01 10.34 -14.01
CA LYS A 59 0.88 9.73 -15.04
C LYS A 59 2.33 10.14 -14.85
N LYS A 60 2.59 11.42 -14.55
CA LYS A 60 3.94 11.94 -14.28
C LYS A 60 4.55 11.28 -13.03
N GLN A 61 3.84 11.30 -11.91
CA GLN A 61 4.29 10.69 -10.64
C GLN A 61 4.54 9.17 -10.79
N ARG A 62 3.63 8.46 -11.49
CA ARG A 62 3.77 7.03 -11.78
C ARG A 62 5.00 6.76 -12.63
N LYS A 63 5.25 7.55 -13.67
CA LYS A 63 6.43 7.37 -14.54
C LYS A 63 7.73 7.48 -13.77
N VAL A 64 7.84 8.46 -12.86
CA VAL A 64 9.03 8.63 -12.02
C VAL A 64 9.19 7.46 -11.05
N ARG A 65 8.12 7.00 -10.39
CA ARG A 65 8.21 5.90 -9.41
C ARG A 65 8.38 4.52 -10.04
N ALA A 66 7.89 4.32 -11.27
CA ALA A 66 7.96 3.03 -11.95
C ALA A 66 9.40 2.54 -12.14
N THR A 67 10.38 3.45 -12.21
CA THR A 67 11.79 3.08 -12.30
C THR A 67 12.31 2.39 -11.03
N CYS A 68 11.69 2.62 -9.87
CA CYS A 68 12.03 1.92 -8.62
C CYS A 68 11.42 0.51 -8.55
N PHE A 69 10.42 0.20 -9.36
CA PHE A 69 9.74 -1.10 -9.40
C PHE A 69 10.12 -1.87 -10.67
N ASN A 70 11.42 -2.10 -10.84
CA ASN A 70 11.97 -2.88 -11.94
C ASN A 70 12.61 -4.17 -11.40
N GLU A 71 12.88 -5.14 -12.29
CA GLU A 71 13.37 -6.46 -11.90
C GLU A 71 14.72 -6.41 -11.16
N ASN A 72 15.63 -5.53 -11.57
CA ASN A 72 16.92 -5.37 -10.90
C ASN A 72 16.74 -4.88 -9.46
N ASN A 73 15.84 -3.91 -9.23
CA ASN A 73 15.58 -3.42 -7.88
C ASN A 73 14.82 -4.45 -7.05
N ASN A 74 13.89 -5.20 -7.66
CA ASN A 74 13.20 -6.31 -7.00
C ASN A 74 14.19 -7.37 -6.53
N GLN A 75 15.21 -7.70 -7.32
CA GLN A 75 16.26 -8.65 -6.94
C GLN A 75 17.05 -8.16 -5.71
N LEU A 76 17.42 -6.87 -5.68
CA LEU A 76 18.11 -6.29 -4.52
C LEU A 76 17.25 -6.36 -3.26
N VAL A 77 15.98 -5.96 -3.36
CA VAL A 77 15.02 -6.03 -2.24
C VAL A 77 14.81 -7.47 -1.78
N TRP A 78 14.74 -8.41 -2.71
CA TRP A 78 14.56 -9.83 -2.41
C TRP A 78 15.72 -10.38 -1.58
N LEU A 79 16.95 -10.14 -2.01
CA LEU A 79 18.15 -10.61 -1.31
C LEU A 79 18.26 -10.03 0.10
N GLU A 80 18.03 -8.71 0.24
CA GLU A 80 18.04 -8.05 1.55
C GLU A 80 16.94 -8.59 2.47
N THR A 81 15.73 -8.77 1.92
CA THR A 81 14.58 -9.26 2.71
C THR A 81 14.84 -10.67 3.22
N ILE A 82 15.46 -11.55 2.42
CA ILE A 82 15.88 -12.89 2.87
C ILE A 82 16.88 -12.78 4.02
N ALA A 83 17.91 -11.95 3.90
CA ALA A 83 18.93 -11.80 4.93
C ALA A 83 18.32 -11.30 6.26
N GLN A 84 17.52 -10.23 6.20
CA GLN A 84 16.87 -9.65 7.39
C GLN A 84 15.84 -10.61 8.01
N ALA A 85 15.09 -11.35 7.18
CA ALA A 85 14.12 -12.33 7.66
C ALA A 85 14.82 -13.53 8.34
N ALA A 86 15.95 -13.99 7.81
CA ALA A 86 16.74 -15.06 8.42
C ALA A 86 17.23 -14.66 9.82
N ASP A 87 17.70 -13.42 9.98
CA ASP A 87 18.11 -12.91 11.29
C ASP A 87 16.93 -12.72 12.25
N MET A 88 15.78 -12.27 11.76
CA MET A 88 14.54 -12.19 12.53
C MET A 88 14.11 -13.58 13.03
N VAL A 89 14.19 -14.62 12.20
CA VAL A 89 13.89 -16.01 12.58
C VAL A 89 14.88 -16.53 13.63
N ARG A 90 16.18 -16.24 13.48
CA ARG A 90 17.19 -16.61 14.50
C ARG A 90 16.92 -15.93 15.84
N TYR A 91 16.53 -14.66 15.82
CA TYR A 91 16.14 -13.89 17.00
C TYR A 91 14.89 -14.47 17.67
N TRP A 92 13.90 -14.87 16.87
CA TRP A 92 12.69 -15.53 17.35
C TRP A 92 12.98 -16.89 17.99
N ALA A 93 13.86 -17.68 17.37
CA ALA A 93 14.26 -18.99 17.88
C ALA A 93 15.08 -18.92 19.18
N SER A 94 15.74 -17.80 19.47
CA SER A 94 16.49 -17.62 20.73
C SER A 94 15.60 -17.22 21.91
N LYS A 95 14.32 -16.93 21.66
CA LYS A 95 13.36 -16.57 22.70
C LYS A 95 12.46 -17.74 23.08
N PRO A 96 12.11 -17.88 24.37
CA PRO A 96 11.16 -18.90 24.81
C PRO A 96 9.72 -18.60 24.36
N GLU A 97 9.38 -17.34 24.10
CA GLU A 97 8.05 -16.90 23.67
C GLU A 97 8.14 -15.60 22.84
N ILE A 98 7.27 -15.47 21.85
CA ILE A 98 7.09 -14.24 21.04
C ILE A 98 5.68 -13.72 21.28
N ARG A 99 5.58 -12.55 21.93
CA ARG A 99 4.28 -11.95 22.29
C ARG A 99 3.71 -11.03 21.22
N SER A 100 4.55 -10.53 20.32
CA SER A 100 4.15 -9.68 19.20
C SER A 100 5.20 -9.76 18.11
N THR A 101 4.73 -9.78 16.86
CA THR A 101 5.58 -9.69 15.65
C THR A 101 5.52 -8.31 15.00
N THR A 102 4.74 -7.38 15.56
CA THR A 102 4.44 -6.09 14.95
C THR A 102 5.70 -5.25 14.77
N ASP A 103 6.51 -5.12 15.81
CA ASP A 103 7.73 -4.29 15.76
C ASP A 103 8.82 -4.94 14.88
N ASP A 104 8.93 -6.26 14.92
CA ASP A 104 9.89 -7.02 14.14
C ASP A 104 9.58 -6.92 12.63
N THR A 105 8.32 -7.14 12.25
CA THR A 105 7.87 -7.02 10.85
C THR A 105 7.90 -5.58 10.34
N ARG A 106 7.62 -4.59 11.20
CA ARG A 106 7.82 -3.17 10.88
C ARG A 106 9.28 -2.87 10.60
N THR A 107 10.18 -3.36 11.45
CA THR A 107 11.64 -3.18 11.29
C THR A 107 12.15 -3.84 10.02
N LEU A 108 11.72 -5.08 9.75
CA LEU A 108 12.04 -5.80 8.52
C LEU A 108 11.61 -4.99 7.28
N SER A 109 10.36 -4.54 7.26
CA SER A 109 9.81 -3.77 6.14
C SER A 109 10.55 -2.46 5.92
N LEU A 110 10.88 -1.75 7.01
CA LEU A 110 11.64 -0.50 6.93
C LEU A 110 13.05 -0.72 6.38
N ARG A 111 13.75 -1.77 6.85
CA ARG A 111 15.10 -2.09 6.36
C ARG A 111 15.10 -2.46 4.88
N ALA A 112 14.13 -3.26 4.45
CA ALA A 112 13.95 -3.61 3.03
C ALA A 112 13.71 -2.36 2.18
N LEU A 113 12.85 -1.44 2.61
CA LEU A 113 12.57 -0.19 1.91
C LEU A 113 13.78 0.75 1.87
N SER A 114 14.51 0.89 2.98
CA SER A 114 15.73 1.72 3.03
C SER A 114 16.79 1.19 2.09
N ARG A 115 16.99 -0.13 2.01
CA ARG A 115 17.95 -0.73 1.07
C ARG A 115 17.54 -0.49 -0.38
N ALA A 116 16.25 -0.64 -0.69
CA ALA A 116 15.69 -0.39 -2.02
C ALA A 116 15.82 1.09 -2.46
N GLY A 117 15.67 2.01 -1.52
CA GLY A 117 15.63 3.44 -1.77
C GLY A 117 17.00 4.11 -1.85
N SER A 118 18.02 3.53 -1.19
CA SER A 118 19.35 4.13 -1.11
C SER A 118 20.39 3.55 -2.08
N GLY A 119 20.09 2.45 -2.78
CA GLY A 119 20.96 1.86 -3.82
C GLY A 119 22.37 1.53 -3.34
#